data_AF-A0A0U5EXG0-F1
#
_entry.id   AF-A0A0U5EXG0-F1
#
_cell.length_a   1.000
_cell.length_b   1.000
_cell.length_c   1.000
_cell.angle_alpha   90.00
_cell.angle_beta   90.00
_cell.angle_gamma   90.00
#
_symmetry.space_group_name_H-M   'P 1'
#
loop_
_entity.id
_entity.type
_entity.pdbx_description
1 polymer ?
#
loop_
_entity_poly.entity_id
_entity_poly.type
_entity_poly.pdbx_seq_one_letter_code
_entity_poly.pdbx_strand_id
1 'polypeptide(L)'
;MTDKGLSGSSLSVTAQVQAAYPARYYAGYDATATQPAPVTAWYDTWSMSSVESLPPASQLVPISAADWANTTGFRLPAGKAVQNGGIVDYTAPPLPLATQAANALQQAATTSWAAYGMYGETPPAAWQTYLASLRVLASGADTTSTQLPAQPALSAAAMPAPGVSVRAVQKTHSEENAVLRLKQAPAPHLTQQIPTTTAGQGA
;
A
#
# COMPACT_ATOMS: atom_id res chain seq x y z
N MET A 1 70.56 -37.82 13.27
CA MET A 1 69.88 -36.79 14.08
C MET A 1 69.27 -35.82 13.10
N THR A 2 68.04 -36.09 12.68
CA THR A 2 67.41 -35.41 11.53
C THR A 2 66.21 -34.61 12.02
N ASP A 3 66.38 -33.30 11.91
CA ASP A 3 65.46 -32.25 11.47
C ASP A 3 63.98 -32.23 11.91
N LYS A 4 63.70 -31.15 12.66
CA LYS A 4 62.53 -30.25 12.64
C LYS A 4 61.17 -30.78 12.19
N GLY A 5 60.28 -30.96 13.17
CA GLY A 5 58.85 -30.74 13.01
C GLY A 5 58.42 -29.49 13.77
N LEU A 6 58.46 -28.32 13.14
CA LEU A 6 57.73 -27.16 13.65
C LEU A 6 56.24 -27.49 13.52
N SER A 7 55.60 -27.79 14.66
CA SER A 7 54.14 -27.77 14.79
C SER A 7 53.62 -26.45 14.22
N GLY A 8 52.96 -26.53 13.07
CA GLY A 8 52.11 -25.46 12.56
C GLY A 8 51.10 -25.13 13.65
N SER A 9 51.30 -24.00 14.31
CA SER A 9 50.42 -23.53 15.36
C SER A 9 49.08 -23.19 14.72
N SER A 10 48.08 -24.04 14.91
CA SER A 10 46.69 -23.71 14.61
C SER A 10 46.35 -22.47 15.42
N LEU A 11 46.27 -21.31 14.76
CA LEU A 11 45.78 -20.08 15.36
C LEU A 11 44.40 -20.37 15.97
N SER A 12 44.15 -19.89 17.18
CA SER A 12 42.81 -19.98 17.78
C SER A 12 41.79 -19.33 16.85
N VAL A 13 40.55 -19.84 16.84
CA VAL A 13 39.45 -19.33 15.99
C VAL A 13 39.34 -17.80 16.06
N THR A 14 39.47 -17.22 17.25
CA THR A 14 39.47 -15.77 17.46
C THR A 14 40.60 -15.05 16.71
N ALA A 15 41.82 -15.60 16.71
CA ALA A 15 42.95 -15.02 16.00
C ALA A 15 42.79 -15.12 14.48
N GLN A 16 42.16 -16.19 13.99
CA GLN A 16 41.82 -16.34 12.57
C GLN A 16 40.76 -15.31 12.14
N VAL A 17 39.72 -15.11 12.95
CA VAL A 17 38.68 -14.11 12.72
C VAL A 17 39.28 -12.70 12.68
N GLN A 18 40.12 -12.34 13.64
CA GLN A 18 40.77 -11.02 13.68
C GLN A 18 41.73 -10.79 12.51
N ALA A 19 42.38 -11.84 12.00
CA ALA A 19 43.23 -11.75 10.82
C ALA A 19 42.42 -11.49 9.54
N ALA A 20 41.23 -12.11 9.40
CA ALA A 20 40.35 -11.90 8.26
C ALA A 20 39.54 -10.59 8.35
N TYR A 21 39.19 -10.16 9.58
CA TYR A 21 38.38 -8.99 9.89
C TYR A 21 39.12 -8.13 10.94
N PRO A 22 40.03 -7.24 10.49
CA PRO A 22 40.89 -6.47 11.39
C PRO A 22 40.12 -5.41 12.20
N ALA A 23 38.97 -4.93 11.73
CA ALA A 23 38.05 -4.16 12.56
C ALA A 23 37.09 -5.10 13.30
N ARG A 24 36.50 -4.63 14.39
CA ARG A 24 35.48 -5.40 15.12
C ARG A 24 34.09 -5.25 14.51
N TYR A 25 33.77 -4.06 14.04
CA TYR A 25 32.43 -3.68 13.63
C TYR A 25 32.39 -3.34 12.14
N TYR A 26 31.36 -3.86 11.46
CA TYR A 26 31.19 -3.67 10.03
C TYR A 26 29.72 -3.42 9.65
N ALA A 27 29.51 -2.65 8.58
CA ALA A 27 28.24 -2.56 7.86
C ALA A 27 28.33 -3.40 6.58
N GLY A 28 27.31 -4.22 6.37
CA GLY A 28 27.03 -4.89 5.11
C GLY A 28 26.16 -4.03 4.21
N TYR A 29 26.47 -4.05 2.91
CA TYR A 29 25.70 -3.41 1.86
C TYR A 29 25.88 -4.20 0.56
N ASP A 30 24.98 -4.01 -0.40
CA ASP A 30 25.18 -4.56 -1.74
C ASP A 30 26.12 -3.64 -2.52
N ALA A 31 27.38 -4.07 -2.70
CA ALA A 31 28.38 -3.31 -3.43
C ALA A 31 28.12 -3.23 -4.94
N THR A 32 27.18 -4.04 -5.46
CA THR A 32 26.77 -4.00 -6.87
C THR A 32 25.59 -3.05 -7.12
N ALA A 33 24.91 -2.61 -6.05
CA ALA A 33 23.80 -1.67 -6.15
C ALA A 33 24.29 -0.25 -6.46
N THR A 34 23.47 0.50 -7.19
CA THR A 34 23.69 1.94 -7.43
C THR A 34 23.76 2.67 -6.10
N GLN A 35 24.82 3.47 -5.92
CA GLN A 35 24.99 4.25 -4.70
C GLN A 35 24.08 5.49 -4.67
N PRO A 36 23.60 5.92 -3.49
CA PRO A 36 23.86 5.34 -2.16
C PRO A 36 23.14 3.99 -1.97
N ALA A 37 23.89 2.95 -1.59
CA ALA A 37 23.37 1.59 -1.45
C ALA A 37 22.94 1.37 0.02
N PRO A 38 21.72 0.90 0.29
CA PRO A 38 21.24 0.77 1.67
C PRO A 38 22.12 -0.18 2.49
N VAL A 39 22.34 0.15 3.77
CA VAL A 39 22.95 -0.78 4.72
C VAL A 39 21.97 -1.91 4.97
N THR A 40 22.40 -3.14 4.70
CA THR A 40 21.57 -4.34 4.81
C THR A 40 21.78 -5.08 6.13
N ALA A 41 22.95 -4.93 6.74
CA ALA A 41 23.30 -5.62 7.98
C ALA A 41 24.40 -4.90 8.78
N TRP A 42 24.47 -5.23 10.07
CA TRP A 42 25.50 -4.77 11.00
C TRP A 42 26.15 -5.99 11.65
N TYR A 43 27.48 -6.05 11.68
CA TYR A 43 28.23 -7.21 12.16
C TYR A 43 29.21 -6.83 13.28
N ASP A 44 29.20 -7.57 14.39
CA ASP A 44 30.28 -7.63 15.38
C ASP A 44 31.06 -8.92 15.14
N THR A 45 32.12 -8.84 14.34
CA THR A 45 32.84 -10.03 13.84
C THR A 45 33.64 -10.72 14.93
N TRP A 46 34.15 -9.97 15.93
CA TRP A 46 34.98 -10.53 16.98
C TRP A 46 34.19 -11.31 18.03
N SER A 47 32.88 -11.12 18.10
CA SER A 47 31.99 -11.92 18.94
C SER A 47 31.45 -13.18 18.22
N MET A 48 31.81 -13.40 16.96
CA MET A 48 31.38 -14.57 16.21
C MET A 48 32.32 -15.76 16.40
N SER A 49 31.73 -16.96 16.47
CA SER A 49 32.46 -18.23 16.51
C SER A 49 32.91 -18.71 15.12
N SER A 50 32.36 -18.14 14.05
CA SER A 50 32.75 -18.38 12.65
C SER A 50 32.36 -17.17 11.78
N VAL A 51 33.12 -16.95 10.71
CA VAL A 51 32.90 -15.87 9.72
C VAL A 51 32.72 -16.40 8.30
N GLU A 52 32.51 -17.71 8.12
CA GLU A 52 32.35 -18.33 6.80
C GLU A 52 31.11 -17.84 6.04
N SER A 53 30.07 -17.42 6.75
CA SER A 53 28.85 -16.85 6.18
C SER A 53 28.93 -15.34 5.95
N LEU A 54 30.02 -14.69 6.38
CA LEU A 54 30.19 -13.26 6.18
C LEU A 54 30.84 -12.97 4.82
N PRO A 55 30.39 -11.90 4.14
CA PRO A 55 31.14 -11.35 3.03
C PRO A 55 32.56 -10.96 3.47
N PRO A 56 33.59 -11.12 2.60
CA PRO A 56 34.95 -10.75 2.94
C PRO A 56 35.03 -9.29 3.42
N ALA A 57 35.93 -8.99 4.35
CA ALA A 57 36.04 -7.65 4.94
C ALA A 57 36.20 -6.51 3.92
N SER A 58 36.78 -6.78 2.74
CA SER A 58 36.91 -5.83 1.63
C SER A 58 35.57 -5.43 0.97
N GLN A 59 34.50 -6.18 1.20
CA GLN A 59 33.13 -5.89 0.75
C GLN A 59 32.27 -5.27 1.85
N LEU A 60 32.85 -5.01 3.02
CA LEU A 60 32.17 -4.44 4.17
C LEU A 60 32.79 -3.07 4.51
N VAL A 61 32.00 -2.22 5.14
CA VAL A 61 32.48 -0.92 5.63
C VAL A 61 32.87 -1.05 7.11
N PRO A 62 34.13 -0.82 7.51
CA PRO A 62 34.52 -0.83 8.91
C PRO A 62 33.90 0.37 9.65
N ILE A 63 33.49 0.14 10.89
CA ILE A 63 32.82 1.13 11.73
C ILE A 63 33.59 1.32 13.04
N SER A 64 33.60 2.54 13.56
CA SER A 64 34.18 2.84 14.87
C SER A 64 33.36 2.23 16.02
N ALA A 65 33.99 1.98 17.17
CA ALA A 65 33.26 1.51 18.35
C ALA A 65 32.22 2.53 18.86
N ALA A 66 32.47 3.83 18.65
CA ALA A 66 31.55 4.89 19.03
C ALA A 66 30.28 4.87 18.16
N ASP A 67 30.44 4.76 16.85
CA ASP A 67 29.34 4.66 15.89
C ASP A 67 28.55 3.36 16.07
N TRP A 68 29.24 2.25 16.39
CA TRP A 68 28.60 1.00 16.76
C TRP A 68 27.71 1.14 17.98
N ALA A 69 28.15 1.87 19.01
CA ALA A 69 27.38 2.10 20.23
C ALA A 69 26.18 3.05 20.03
N ASN A 70 26.20 3.88 18.98
CA ASN A 70 25.13 4.83 18.67
C ASN A 70 23.95 4.16 17.95
N THR A 71 23.07 3.50 18.70
CA THR A 71 21.91 2.77 18.18
C THR A 71 20.70 3.66 17.84
N THR A 72 20.75 4.95 18.16
CA THR A 72 19.64 5.88 17.99
C THR A 72 19.84 6.87 16.84
N GLY A 73 21.09 7.14 16.46
CA GLY A 73 21.42 8.05 15.36
C GLY A 73 22.19 7.40 14.22
N PHE A 74 22.99 6.36 14.50
CA PHE A 74 23.88 5.76 13.52
C PHE A 74 23.47 4.33 13.15
N ARG A 75 23.56 3.38 14.09
CA ARG A 75 23.27 1.96 13.89
C ARG A 75 21.77 1.68 13.95
N LEU A 76 21.05 2.25 12.99
CA LEU A 76 19.61 2.12 12.82
C LEU A 76 19.25 0.87 12.01
N PRO A 77 18.05 0.30 12.21
CA PRO A 77 17.57 -0.81 11.38
C PRO A 77 17.30 -0.41 9.92
N ALA A 78 17.09 0.88 9.65
CA ALA A 78 16.87 1.43 8.32
C ALA A 78 17.31 2.89 8.26
N GLY A 79 17.37 3.47 7.06
CA GLY A 79 17.68 4.90 6.86
C GLY A 79 19.18 5.23 6.81
N LYS A 80 20.04 4.21 6.68
CA LYS A 80 21.48 4.37 6.42
C LYS A 80 21.87 3.70 5.12
N ALA A 81 22.83 4.28 4.44
CA ALA A 81 23.39 3.75 3.20
C ALA A 81 24.90 3.94 3.15
N VAL A 82 25.55 3.15 2.31
CA VAL A 82 26.96 3.30 1.98
C VAL A 82 27.10 4.12 0.69
N GLN A 83 27.93 5.14 0.75
CA GLN A 83 28.32 5.96 -0.38
C GLN A 83 29.84 6.23 -0.32
N ASN A 84 30.56 5.90 -1.38
CA ASN A 84 32.02 6.01 -1.47
C ASN A 84 32.78 5.38 -0.29
N GLY A 85 32.25 4.28 0.27
CA GLY A 85 32.83 3.59 1.42
C GLY A 85 32.54 4.23 2.79
N GLY A 86 31.77 5.33 2.84
CA GLY A 86 31.28 5.93 4.07
C GLY A 86 29.79 5.65 4.32
N ILE A 87 29.36 5.67 5.57
CA ILE A 87 27.94 5.55 5.95
C ILE A 87 27.31 6.94 5.97
N VAL A 88 26.20 7.10 5.25
CA VAL A 88 25.42 8.33 5.10
C VAL A 88 23.95 8.07 5.41
N ASP A 89 23.17 9.13 5.63
CA ASP A 89 21.72 9.04 5.70
C ASP A 89 21.15 8.63 4.33
N TYR A 90 20.30 7.60 4.34
CA TYR A 90 19.69 7.09 3.13
C TYR A 90 18.35 7.77 2.87
N THR A 91 18.25 8.44 1.72
CA THR A 91 16.97 8.84 1.14
C THR A 91 16.71 7.97 -0.06
N ALA A 92 15.66 7.14 0.01
CA ALA A 92 15.29 6.27 -1.11
C ALA A 92 14.97 7.12 -2.35
N PRO A 93 15.44 6.72 -3.54
CA PRO A 93 15.08 7.42 -4.76
C PRO A 93 13.57 7.36 -4.98
N PRO A 94 12.98 8.42 -5.56
CA PRO A 94 11.56 8.43 -5.87
C PRO A 94 11.23 7.26 -6.82
N LEU A 95 10.07 6.63 -6.59
CA LEU A 95 9.61 5.53 -7.42
C LEU A 95 9.52 5.96 -8.89
N PRO A 96 9.97 5.16 -9.88
CA PRO A 96 9.87 5.53 -11.28
C PRO A 96 8.44 5.82 -11.72
N LEU A 97 8.25 6.80 -12.62
CA LEU A 97 6.92 7.23 -13.08
C LEU A 97 6.11 6.08 -13.67
N ALA A 98 6.76 5.16 -14.41
CA ALA A 98 6.12 3.98 -14.96
C ALA A 98 5.55 3.05 -13.87
N THR A 99 6.28 2.83 -12.79
CA THR A 99 5.80 2.01 -11.67
C THR A 99 4.67 2.71 -10.92
N GLN A 100 4.77 4.03 -10.71
CA GLN A 100 3.66 4.81 -10.15
C GLN A 100 2.40 4.71 -11.03
N ALA A 101 2.54 4.82 -12.36
CA ALA A 101 1.43 4.70 -13.29
C ALA A 101 0.82 3.30 -13.33
N ALA A 102 1.63 2.24 -13.21
CA ALA A 102 1.14 0.87 -13.12
C ALA A 102 0.29 0.65 -11.86
N ASN A 103 0.76 1.14 -10.71
CA ASN A 103 0.00 1.10 -9.45
C ASN A 103 -1.31 1.90 -9.57
N ALA A 104 -1.24 3.11 -10.13
CA ALA A 104 -2.43 3.94 -10.37
C ALA A 104 -3.41 3.29 -11.34
N LEU A 105 -2.93 2.58 -12.37
CA LEU A 105 -3.76 1.88 -13.34
C LEU A 105 -4.55 0.74 -12.68
N GLN A 106 -3.92 -0.03 -11.79
CA GLN A 106 -4.60 -1.08 -11.02
C GLN A 106 -5.73 -0.47 -10.17
N GLN A 107 -5.43 0.59 -9.42
CA GLN A 107 -6.43 1.29 -8.59
C GLN A 107 -7.56 1.89 -9.42
N ALA A 108 -7.22 2.51 -10.55
CA ALA A 108 -8.17 3.10 -11.48
C ALA A 108 -9.08 2.05 -12.12
N ALA A 109 -8.53 0.88 -12.50
CA ALA A 109 -9.31 -0.22 -13.04
C ALA A 109 -10.33 -0.75 -12.02
N THR A 110 -9.90 -0.99 -10.78
CA THR A 110 -10.80 -1.40 -9.68
C THR A 110 -11.89 -0.36 -9.43
N THR A 111 -11.54 0.93 -9.42
CA THR A 111 -12.48 2.02 -9.23
C THR A 111 -13.49 2.09 -10.38
N SER A 112 -13.04 1.99 -11.63
CA SER A 112 -13.92 2.04 -12.81
C SER A 112 -14.86 0.83 -12.88
N TRP A 113 -14.39 -0.35 -12.47
CA TRP A 113 -15.21 -1.54 -12.37
C TRP A 113 -16.31 -1.38 -11.32
N ALA A 114 -15.94 -0.86 -10.14
CA ALA A 114 -16.91 -0.60 -9.07
C ALA A 114 -17.92 0.50 -9.43
N ALA A 115 -17.48 1.56 -10.11
CA ALA A 115 -18.34 2.69 -10.42
C ALA A 115 -19.26 2.44 -11.63
N TYR A 116 -18.80 1.69 -12.63
CA TYR A 116 -19.52 1.55 -13.90
C TYR A 116 -19.72 0.09 -14.30
N GLY A 117 -18.66 -0.72 -14.20
CA GLY A 117 -18.66 -2.11 -14.65
C GLY A 117 -19.72 -2.99 -13.98
N MET A 118 -19.90 -2.85 -12.66
CA MET A 118 -20.90 -3.65 -11.92
C MET A 118 -22.35 -3.30 -12.29
N TYR A 119 -22.58 -2.09 -12.80
CA TYR A 119 -23.91 -1.59 -13.18
C TYR A 119 -24.19 -1.72 -14.67
N GLY A 120 -23.24 -2.27 -15.45
CA GLY A 120 -23.34 -2.34 -16.91
C GLY A 120 -23.26 -0.98 -17.59
N GLU A 121 -22.81 0.05 -16.88
CA GLU A 121 -22.66 1.40 -17.42
C GLU A 121 -21.33 1.54 -18.15
N THR A 122 -21.32 2.37 -19.19
CA THR A 122 -20.08 2.70 -19.90
C THR A 122 -19.34 3.80 -19.14
N PRO A 123 -18.06 3.62 -18.77
CA PRO A 123 -17.27 4.67 -18.15
C PRO A 123 -17.20 5.93 -19.02
N PRO A 124 -17.28 7.15 -18.45
CA PRO A 124 -17.15 8.39 -19.19
C PRO A 124 -15.85 8.48 -19.99
N ALA A 125 -15.86 9.26 -21.09
CA ALA A 125 -14.68 9.44 -21.94
C ALA A 125 -13.43 9.93 -21.18
N ALA A 126 -13.62 10.75 -20.13
CA ALA A 126 -12.53 11.20 -19.25
C ALA A 126 -11.85 10.03 -18.51
N TRP A 127 -12.63 9.05 -18.03
CA TRP A 127 -12.11 7.83 -17.39
C TRP A 127 -11.36 6.94 -18.39
N GLN A 128 -11.89 6.80 -19.61
CA GLN A 128 -11.23 6.04 -20.67
C GLN A 128 -9.90 6.68 -21.07
N THR A 129 -9.87 8.00 -21.20
CA THR A 129 -8.66 8.79 -21.51
C THR A 129 -7.61 8.68 -20.40
N TYR A 130 -8.05 8.76 -19.13
CA TYR A 130 -7.19 8.59 -17.97
C TYR A 130 -6.55 7.19 -17.94
N LEU A 131 -7.34 6.12 -18.12
CA LEU A 131 -6.84 4.75 -18.17
C LEU A 131 -5.87 4.53 -19.35
N ALA A 132 -6.15 5.11 -20.52
CA ALA A 132 -5.24 5.06 -21.66
C ALA A 132 -3.90 5.77 -21.36
N SER A 133 -3.95 6.96 -20.77
CA SER A 133 -2.76 7.73 -20.38
C SER A 133 -1.90 6.95 -19.38
N LEU A 134 -2.52 6.34 -18.37
CA LEU A 134 -1.81 5.50 -17.40
C LEU A 134 -1.16 4.27 -18.05
N ARG A 135 -1.77 3.64 -19.06
CA ARG A 135 -1.14 2.53 -19.79
C ARG A 135 0.11 2.96 -20.55
N VAL A 136 0.08 4.13 -21.20
CA VAL A 136 1.24 4.66 -21.93
C VAL A 136 2.38 5.02 -20.96
N LEU A 137 2.06 5.59 -19.81
CA LEU A 137 3.05 5.88 -18.77
C LEU A 137 3.60 4.60 -18.15
N ALA A 138 2.73 3.62 -17.85
CA ALA A 138 3.12 2.34 -17.24
C ALA A 138 4.01 1.49 -18.15
N SER A 139 3.86 1.60 -19.48
CA SER A 139 4.74 0.92 -20.44
C SER A 139 6.10 1.60 -20.59
N GLY A 140 6.28 2.81 -20.04
CA GLY A 140 7.49 3.61 -20.23
C GLY A 140 7.62 4.23 -21.63
N ALA A 141 6.56 4.18 -22.44
CA ALA A 141 6.56 4.76 -23.79
C ALA A 141 6.54 6.29 -23.77
N ASP A 142 5.93 6.89 -22.73
CA ASP A 142 5.98 8.33 -22.51
C ASP A 142 7.21 8.68 -21.65
N THR A 143 8.18 9.33 -22.29
CA THR A 143 9.43 9.82 -21.69
C THR A 143 9.41 11.33 -21.45
N THR A 144 8.31 12.00 -21.79
CA THR A 144 8.16 13.46 -21.71
C THR A 144 7.40 13.91 -20.47
N SER A 145 6.44 13.10 -20.01
CA SER A 145 5.68 13.37 -18.79
C SER A 145 6.56 13.25 -17.55
N THR A 146 6.41 14.20 -16.63
CA THR A 146 7.13 14.24 -15.35
C THR A 146 6.23 13.91 -14.17
N GLN A 147 4.92 13.77 -14.37
CA GLN A 147 3.91 13.55 -13.33
C GLN A 147 2.78 12.65 -13.82
N LEU A 148 2.05 12.06 -12.88
CA LEU A 148 0.85 11.28 -13.20
C LEU A 148 -0.30 12.21 -13.60
N PRO A 149 -1.17 11.78 -14.53
CA PRO A 149 -2.40 12.49 -14.82
C PRO A 149 -3.31 12.48 -13.58
N ALA A 150 -4.06 13.57 -13.39
CA ALA A 150 -5.03 13.65 -12.30
C ALA A 150 -6.20 12.70 -12.54
N GLN A 151 -6.63 12.01 -11.48
CA GLN A 151 -7.79 11.13 -11.55
C GLN A 151 -9.06 11.93 -11.83
N PRO A 152 -9.91 11.51 -12.79
CA PRO A 152 -11.17 12.19 -13.06
C PRO A 152 -12.18 11.97 -11.94
N ALA A 153 -13.05 12.94 -11.73
CA ALA A 153 -14.17 12.82 -10.81
C ALA A 153 -15.11 11.68 -11.23
N LEU A 154 -15.70 11.01 -10.25
CA LEU A 154 -16.80 10.08 -10.50
C LEU A 154 -18.02 10.89 -10.96
N SER A 155 -18.69 10.41 -12.00
CA SER A 155 -20.00 10.96 -12.37
C SER A 155 -20.99 10.69 -11.24
N ALA A 156 -21.68 11.74 -10.78
CA ALA A 156 -22.70 11.64 -9.73
C ALA A 156 -23.89 10.73 -10.06
N ALA A 157 -23.98 10.21 -11.30
CA ALA A 157 -25.01 9.26 -11.72
C ALA A 157 -24.81 7.84 -11.15
N ALA A 158 -23.60 7.49 -10.70
CA ALA A 158 -23.27 6.14 -10.21
C ALA A 158 -23.46 5.95 -8.69
N MET A 159 -23.94 6.98 -7.96
CA MET A 159 -24.32 6.86 -6.55
C MET A 159 -25.81 7.19 -6.41
N PRO A 160 -26.67 6.30 -5.88
CA PRO A 160 -27.95 6.74 -5.37
C PRO A 160 -27.67 7.71 -4.23
N ALA A 161 -27.98 9.00 -4.44
CA ALA A 161 -27.86 10.02 -3.41
C ALA A 161 -28.67 9.59 -2.15
N PRO A 162 -28.11 9.66 -0.93
CA PRO A 162 -28.93 9.62 0.25
C PRO A 162 -29.71 10.94 0.34
N GLY A 163 -31.01 10.87 0.04
CA GLY A 163 -32.00 11.88 0.42
C GLY A 163 -32.05 13.15 -0.43
N VAL A 164 -32.64 13.05 -1.62
CA VAL A 164 -33.41 14.19 -2.15
C VAL A 164 -34.81 14.09 -1.55
N SER A 165 -35.14 15.01 -0.64
CA SER A 165 -36.50 15.18 -0.14
C SER A 165 -37.46 15.41 -1.30
N VAL A 166 -38.33 14.45 -1.58
CA VAL A 166 -39.47 14.60 -2.47
C VAL A 166 -40.47 15.52 -1.78
N ARG A 167 -40.32 16.83 -1.95
CA ARG A 167 -41.28 17.83 -1.47
C ARG A 167 -41.58 18.87 -2.55
N ALA A 168 -42.02 18.40 -3.72
CA ALA A 168 -42.82 19.17 -4.66
C ALA A 168 -43.41 18.18 -5.70
N VAL A 169 -44.65 18.43 -6.16
CA VAL A 169 -45.45 17.58 -7.05
C VAL A 169 -46.27 16.49 -6.35
N GLN A 170 -47.01 16.90 -5.32
CA GLN A 170 -48.30 16.26 -5.00
C GLN A 170 -49.40 17.33 -5.06
N LYS A 171 -49.55 17.93 -6.24
CA LYS A 171 -50.63 18.89 -6.51
C LYS A 171 -50.92 18.92 -8.00
N THR A 172 -51.53 17.83 -8.51
CA THR A 172 -52.37 17.76 -9.72
C THR A 172 -52.52 16.28 -10.13
N HIS A 173 -53.41 15.54 -9.46
CA HIS A 173 -54.07 14.33 -10.04
C HIS A 173 -55.16 13.72 -9.13
N SER A 174 -55.53 14.36 -8.01
CA SER A 174 -56.62 13.88 -7.14
C SER A 174 -58.01 14.43 -7.51
N GLU A 175 -58.14 15.25 -8.55
CA GLU A 175 -59.45 15.83 -8.94
C GLU A 175 -60.15 15.13 -10.11
N GLU A 176 -59.52 14.21 -10.84
CA GLU A 176 -60.17 13.56 -12.00
C GLU A 176 -60.84 12.21 -11.67
N ASN A 177 -60.58 11.61 -10.50
CA ASN A 177 -61.15 10.30 -10.13
C ASN A 177 -62.35 10.38 -9.16
N ALA A 178 -62.87 11.58 -8.89
CA ALA A 178 -64.04 11.79 -8.03
C ALA A 178 -65.37 11.88 -8.81
N VAL A 179 -65.35 12.06 -10.13
CA VAL A 179 -66.58 12.26 -10.94
C VAL A 179 -67.16 10.95 -11.49
N LEU A 180 -66.37 9.87 -11.54
CA LEU A 180 -66.80 8.61 -12.19
C LEU A 180 -67.48 7.58 -11.25
N ARG A 181 -67.55 7.82 -9.93
CA ARG A 181 -68.12 6.88 -8.94
C ARG A 181 -69.40 7.34 -8.23
N LEU A 182 -70.13 8.30 -8.80
CA LEU A 182 -71.38 8.83 -8.22
C LEU A 182 -72.66 8.55 -9.05
N LYS A 183 -72.64 7.57 -9.96
CA LYS A 183 -73.83 7.15 -10.73
C LYS A 183 -74.44 5.78 -10.39
N GLN A 184 -74.05 5.15 -9.28
CA GLN A 184 -74.73 3.94 -8.82
C GLN A 184 -75.24 4.13 -7.38
N ALA A 185 -76.50 4.54 -7.30
CA ALA A 185 -77.35 4.48 -6.12
C ALA A 185 -77.99 3.06 -6.02
N PRO A 186 -78.73 2.71 -4.95
CA PRO A 186 -78.36 1.63 -4.04
C PRO A 186 -79.38 0.47 -3.99
N ALA A 187 -79.05 -0.61 -3.28
CA ALA A 187 -80.06 -1.49 -2.68
C ALA A 187 -79.56 -2.03 -1.31
N PRO A 188 -80.42 -2.05 -0.26
CA PRO A 188 -80.06 -2.47 1.10
C PRO A 188 -79.98 -4.02 1.16
N HIS A 189 -79.61 -4.74 2.22
CA HIS A 189 -80.18 -4.75 3.57
C HIS A 189 -79.51 -5.86 4.43
N LEU A 190 -79.57 -5.67 5.77
CA LEU A 190 -79.44 -6.67 6.86
C LEU A 190 -78.03 -7.30 7.10
N THR A 191 -77.55 -7.63 8.30
CA THR A 191 -77.93 -7.47 9.73
C THR A 191 -76.84 -8.23 10.54
N GLN A 192 -76.77 -7.97 11.86
CA GLN A 192 -75.97 -8.63 12.93
C GLN A 192 -74.62 -7.97 13.28
N GLN A 193 -74.54 -7.13 14.32
CA GLN A 193 -74.55 -7.39 15.79
C GLN A 193 -73.16 -7.76 16.38
N ILE A 194 -72.50 -6.73 16.96
CA ILE A 194 -71.81 -6.58 18.28
C ILE A 194 -71.56 -7.82 19.19
N PRO A 195 -70.73 -7.76 20.27
CA PRO A 195 -69.67 -6.81 20.67
C PRO A 195 -68.41 -7.42 21.36
N THR A 196 -67.42 -6.54 21.59
CA THR A 196 -66.36 -6.44 22.64
C THR A 196 -66.11 -7.59 23.64
N THR A 197 -64.82 -7.85 23.91
CA THR A 197 -64.34 -8.21 25.27
C THR A 197 -62.95 -7.63 25.55
N THR A 198 -62.89 -6.96 26.69
CA THR A 198 -61.74 -6.32 27.35
C THR A 198 -61.15 -7.28 28.38
N ALA A 199 -59.83 -7.41 28.43
CA ALA A 199 -58.97 -7.74 29.59
C ALA A 199 -57.52 -7.81 29.06
N GLY A 200 -56.47 -7.21 29.62
CA GLY A 200 -56.20 -6.93 31.02
C GLY A 200 -55.22 -7.97 31.58
N GLN A 201 -54.18 -7.51 32.29
CA GLN A 201 -53.08 -8.26 32.96
C GLN A 201 -51.91 -8.66 32.04
N GLY A 202 -50.65 -8.43 32.41
CA GLY A 202 -50.07 -8.06 33.70
C GLY A 202 -48.67 -8.68 33.74
N ALA A 203 -47.71 -7.93 34.29
CA ALA A 203 -46.37 -8.41 34.62
C ALA A 203 -46.41 -9.41 35.79
#